data_AF-A0A378IXP7-F1
#
_entry.id   AF-A0A378IXP7-F1
#
_cell.length_a   1.000
_cell.length_b   1.000
_cell.length_c   1.000
_cell.angle_alpha   90.00
_cell.angle_beta   90.00
_cell.angle_gamma   90.00
#
_symmetry.space_group_name_H-M   'P 1'
#
loop_
_entity.id
_entity.type
_entity.pdbx_description
1 polymer ?
#
loop_
_entity_poly.entity_id
_entity_poly.type
_entity_poly.pdbx_seq_one_letter_code
_entity_poly.pdbx_strand_id
1 'polypeptide(L)'
;MLLRKSILVGMSIFPFFPGAALAEPNSIALEITIQALRQCYEVEHKTESEVAICMNERIRQNPNLIYFQAHLSGDIPGDLELILYNHAGYTTKCALYAGRIIELRQCVNYQAPPLSNSQELSITPPNE
;
A
#
# COMPACT_ATOMS: atom_id res chain seq x y z
N MET A 1 -36.25 -61.31 6.65
CA MET A 1 -34.79 -61.25 6.86
C MET A 1 -34.34 -59.81 6.69
N LEU A 2 -33.80 -59.22 7.77
CA LEU A 2 -33.21 -57.88 7.78
C LEU A 2 -31.93 -57.87 6.93
N LEU A 3 -31.68 -56.81 6.16
CA LEU A 3 -30.31 -56.35 5.94
C LEU A 3 -30.28 -54.84 5.67
N ARG A 4 -29.85 -54.10 6.69
CA ARG A 4 -29.50 -52.68 6.63
C ARG A 4 -28.31 -52.50 5.69
N LYS A 5 -28.38 -51.56 4.74
CA LYS A 5 -27.20 -51.04 4.04
C LYS A 5 -26.93 -49.63 4.52
N SER A 6 -25.84 -49.52 5.28
CA SER A 6 -25.34 -48.30 5.90
C SER A 6 -24.89 -47.28 4.85
N ILE A 7 -25.29 -46.03 5.05
CA ILE A 7 -24.80 -44.87 4.32
C ILE A 7 -23.43 -44.52 4.93
N LEU A 8 -22.35 -44.68 4.16
CA LEU A 8 -21.03 -44.13 4.49
C LEU A 8 -21.05 -42.64 4.12
N VAL A 9 -21.35 -41.79 5.12
CA VAL A 9 -21.10 -40.35 5.03
C VAL A 9 -19.59 -40.16 5.13
N GLY A 10 -18.93 -40.02 3.98
CA GLY A 10 -17.53 -39.61 3.90
C GLY A 10 -17.38 -38.17 4.33
N MET A 11 -17.27 -37.95 5.64
CA MET A 11 -16.92 -36.66 6.22
C MET A 11 -15.46 -36.36 5.87
N SER A 12 -15.26 -35.68 4.73
CA SER A 12 -13.96 -35.16 4.33
C SER A 12 -13.63 -34.01 5.27
N ILE A 13 -12.91 -34.33 6.35
CA ILE A 13 -12.31 -33.35 7.25
C ILE A 13 -11.16 -32.73 6.46
N PHE A 14 -11.46 -31.71 5.66
CA PHE A 14 -10.41 -30.83 5.15
C PHE A 14 -9.79 -30.14 6.35
N PRO A 15 -8.49 -30.30 6.62
CA PRO A 15 -7.83 -29.49 7.63
C PRO A 15 -7.91 -28.04 7.15
N PHE A 16 -8.72 -27.25 7.86
CA PHE A 16 -8.61 -25.80 7.88
C PHE A 16 -7.21 -25.49 8.42
N PHE A 17 -6.23 -25.42 7.54
CA PHE A 17 -4.99 -24.73 7.84
C PHE A 17 -5.32 -23.25 7.91
N PRO A 18 -5.24 -22.57 9.07
CA PRO A 18 -5.18 -21.12 9.06
C PRO A 18 -3.89 -20.79 8.31
N GLY A 19 -4.02 -20.35 7.06
CA GLY A 19 -2.91 -19.77 6.33
C GLY A 19 -2.34 -18.67 7.20
N ALA A 20 -1.09 -18.83 7.65
CA ALA A 20 -0.37 -17.75 8.28
C ALA A 20 -0.30 -16.63 7.23
N ALA A 21 -1.12 -15.59 7.39
CA ALA A 21 -0.97 -14.37 6.64
C ALA A 21 0.39 -13.81 7.02
N LEU A 22 1.40 -14.02 6.17
CA LEU A 22 2.69 -13.36 6.31
C LEU A 22 2.40 -11.87 6.31
N ALA A 23 2.73 -11.19 7.41
CA ALA A 23 2.57 -9.74 7.50
C ALA A 23 3.25 -9.11 6.29
N GLU A 24 2.50 -8.35 5.49
CA GLU A 24 3.06 -7.72 4.30
C GLU A 24 4.18 -6.77 4.74
N PRO A 25 5.38 -6.87 4.14
CA PRO A 25 6.60 -6.19 4.62
C PRO A 25 6.50 -4.66 4.67
N ASN A 26 5.48 -4.09 4.01
CA ASN A 26 5.23 -2.65 3.96
C ASN A 26 3.92 -2.22 4.65
N SER A 27 3.20 -3.11 5.32
CA SER A 27 1.83 -2.84 5.82
C SER A 27 1.74 -1.61 6.74
N ILE A 28 2.62 -1.51 7.74
CA ILE A 28 2.70 -0.36 8.64
C ILE A 28 3.09 0.92 7.88
N ALA A 29 4.05 0.81 6.97
CA ALA A 29 4.55 1.96 6.22
C ALA A 29 3.48 2.50 5.26
N LEU A 30 2.70 1.61 4.64
CA LEU A 30 1.55 1.95 3.81
C LEU A 30 0.48 2.65 4.64
N GLU A 31 0.14 2.13 5.82
CA GLU A 31 -0.87 2.73 6.68
C GLU A 31 -0.51 4.17 7.05
N ILE A 32 0.72 4.40 7.51
CA ILE A 32 1.20 5.74 7.87
C ILE A 32 1.19 6.66 6.63
N THR A 33 1.61 6.16 5.47
CA THR A 33 1.62 6.91 4.21
C THR A 33 0.21 7.33 3.79
N ILE A 34 -0.77 6.42 3.89
CA ILE A 34 -2.18 6.72 3.60
C ILE A 34 -2.75 7.73 4.60
N GLN A 35 -2.40 7.63 5.88
CA GLN A 35 -2.82 8.62 6.88
C GLN A 35 -2.23 10.01 6.58
N ALA A 36 -0.96 10.08 6.18
CA ALA A 36 -0.34 11.34 5.77
C ALA A 36 -1.04 11.94 4.55
N LEU A 37 -1.33 11.12 3.53
CA LEU A 37 -2.08 11.52 2.34
C LEU A 37 -3.46 12.09 2.69
N ARG A 38 -4.22 11.36 3.53
CA ARG A 38 -5.55 11.79 3.99
C ARG A 38 -5.48 13.11 4.74
N GLN A 39 -4.51 13.27 5.63
CA GLN A 39 -4.38 14.51 6.38
C GLN A 39 -4.08 15.71 5.46
N CYS A 40 -3.24 15.54 4.43
CA CYS A 40 -2.97 16.59 3.45
C CYS A 40 -4.19 16.92 2.59
N TYR A 41 -4.90 15.91 2.10
CA TYR A 41 -6.02 16.08 1.18
C TYR A 41 -7.33 16.46 1.88
N GLU A 42 -7.72 15.70 2.89
CA GLU A 42 -9.05 15.78 3.53
C GLU A 42 -9.13 16.83 4.63
N VAL A 43 -8.02 17.08 5.34
CA VAL A 43 -8.00 17.98 6.51
C VAL A 43 -7.32 19.31 6.20
N GLU A 44 -6.17 19.28 5.53
CA GLU A 44 -5.47 20.50 5.12
C GLU A 44 -5.91 21.04 3.75
N HIS A 45 -6.77 20.31 3.04
CA HIS A 45 -7.35 20.71 1.76
C HIS A 45 -6.31 21.11 0.71
N LYS A 46 -5.14 20.45 0.72
CA LYS A 46 -4.14 20.59 -0.33
C LYS A 46 -4.70 20.05 -1.64
N THR A 47 -4.25 20.63 -2.76
CA THR A 47 -4.72 20.23 -4.10
C THR A 47 -3.54 19.97 -5.03
N GLU A 48 -3.77 19.16 -6.06
CA GLU A 48 -2.79 18.86 -7.11
C GLU A 48 -1.42 18.44 -6.53
N SER A 49 -0.33 19.08 -6.98
CA SER A 49 1.03 18.78 -6.55
C SER A 49 1.29 19.06 -5.07
N GLU A 50 0.52 19.96 -4.45
CA GLU A 50 0.67 20.29 -3.02
C GLU A 50 0.35 19.11 -2.11
N VAL A 51 -0.55 18.22 -2.55
CA VAL A 51 -0.89 17.00 -1.79
C VAL A 51 0.34 16.10 -1.69
N ALA A 52 1.03 15.87 -2.81
CA ALA A 52 2.22 15.04 -2.86
C ALA A 52 3.38 15.65 -2.06
N ILE A 53 3.56 16.96 -2.12
CA ILE A 53 4.58 17.69 -1.34
C ILE A 53 4.31 17.52 0.15
N CYS A 54 3.09 17.84 0.61
CA CYS A 54 2.69 17.71 2.01
C CYS A 54 2.83 16.28 2.53
N MET A 55 2.39 15.29 1.73
CA MET A 55 2.50 13.88 2.09
C MET A 55 3.97 13.49 2.31
N ASN A 56 4.86 13.88 1.39
CA ASN A 56 6.27 13.56 1.47
C ASN A 56 6.97 14.26 2.64
N GLU A 57 6.59 15.49 2.98
CA GLU A 57 7.10 16.17 4.18
C GLU A 57 6.76 15.42 5.46
N ARG A 58 5.51 14.96 5.60
CA ARG A 58 5.06 14.17 6.76
C ARG A 58 5.75 12.82 6.85
N ILE A 59 5.97 12.16 5.72
CA ILE A 59 6.72 10.90 5.65
C ILE A 59 8.16 11.10 6.11
N ARG A 60 8.84 12.15 5.62
CA ARG A 60 10.22 12.49 6.01
C ARG A 60 10.38 12.78 7.50
N GLN A 61 9.35 13.33 8.14
CA GLN A 61 9.34 13.59 9.57
C GLN A 61 9.08 12.35 10.43
N ASN A 62 8.67 11.23 9.83
CA ASN A 62 8.35 10.01 10.55
C ASN A 62 9.57 9.07 10.65
N PRO A 63 10.08 8.78 11.87
CA PRO A 63 11.25 7.92 12.03
C PRO A 63 11.03 6.47 11.58
N ASN A 64 9.78 6.01 11.52
CA ASN A 64 9.46 4.65 11.05
C ASN A 64 9.52 4.52 9.52
N LEU A 65 9.62 5.63 8.80
CA LEU A 65 9.63 5.67 7.33
C LEU A 65 10.98 6.10 6.74
N ILE A 66 12.05 6.18 7.54
CA ILE A 66 13.38 6.66 7.11
C ILE A 66 13.90 5.91 5.87
N TYR A 67 13.58 4.62 5.75
CA TYR A 67 14.02 3.77 4.65
C TYR A 67 12.97 3.55 3.56
N PHE A 68 11.92 4.36 3.58
CA PHE A 68 10.81 4.30 2.65
C PHE A 68 10.73 5.58 1.84
N GLN A 69 10.29 5.42 0.60
CA GLN A 69 9.96 6.53 -0.28
C GLN A 69 8.57 6.30 -0.84
N ALA A 70 7.82 7.40 -0.96
CA ALA A 70 6.48 7.40 -1.50
C ALA A 70 6.41 8.30 -2.73
N HIS A 71 5.73 7.82 -3.75
CA HIS A 71 5.42 8.59 -4.95
C HIS A 71 3.92 8.60 -5.16
N LEU A 72 3.34 9.80 -5.29
CA LEU A 72 1.94 9.99 -5.59
C LEU A 72 1.83 10.62 -6.98
N SER A 73 1.05 10.00 -7.85
CA SER A 73 0.81 10.45 -9.22
C SER A 73 -0.66 10.29 -9.59
N GLY A 74 -1.10 10.96 -10.65
CA GLY A 74 -2.48 10.87 -11.13
C GLY A 74 -2.69 11.74 -12.36
N ASP A 75 -2.97 11.11 -13.50
CA ASP A 75 -3.19 11.79 -14.78
C ASP A 75 -4.68 11.99 -15.09
N ILE A 76 -5.54 11.22 -14.42
CA ILE A 76 -6.99 11.23 -14.60
C ILE A 76 -7.62 11.86 -13.35
N PRO A 77 -8.53 12.84 -13.50
CA PRO A 77 -9.18 13.48 -12.36
C PRO A 77 -9.79 12.47 -11.38
N GLY A 78 -9.36 12.55 -10.13
CA GLY A 78 -9.82 11.68 -9.05
C GLY A 78 -9.09 10.35 -8.96
N ASP A 79 -8.48 9.82 -10.02
CA ASP A 79 -7.70 8.59 -9.91
C ASP A 79 -6.25 8.90 -9.54
N LEU A 80 -5.77 8.25 -8.48
CA LEU A 80 -4.42 8.42 -7.96
C LEU A 80 -3.69 7.08 -7.92
N GLU A 81 -2.38 7.12 -8.11
CA GLU A 81 -1.47 6.00 -7.92
C GLU A 81 -0.44 6.36 -6.86
N LEU A 82 -0.37 5.53 -5.82
CA LEU A 82 0.64 5.60 -4.78
C LEU A 82 1.61 4.44 -4.94
N ILE A 83 2.90 4.74 -5.04
CA ILE A 83 3.97 3.75 -4.99
C ILE A 83 4.76 4.00 -3.71
N LEU A 84 4.80 2.99 -2.84
CA LEU A 84 5.63 2.96 -1.64
C LEU A 84 6.72 1.91 -1.84
N TYR A 85 7.97 2.28 -1.62
CA TYR A 85 9.09 1.37 -1.84
C TYR A 85 10.15 1.56 -0.76
N ASN A 86 10.84 0.46 -0.40
CA ASN A 86 11.94 0.50 0.55
C ASN A 86 13.29 0.17 -0.10
N HIS A 87 14.38 0.42 0.63
CA HIS A 87 15.76 0.17 0.17
C HIS A 87 16.02 -1.29 -0.26
N ALA A 88 15.30 -2.26 0.31
CA ALA A 88 15.42 -3.67 -0.03
C ALA A 88 14.65 -4.08 -1.31
N GLY A 89 13.98 -3.11 -1.97
CA GLY A 89 13.23 -3.31 -3.20
C GLY A 89 11.79 -3.80 -3.00
N TYR A 90 11.30 -3.93 -1.77
CA TYR A 90 9.89 -4.26 -1.53
C TYR A 90 9.03 -3.06 -1.91
N THR A 91 8.21 -3.24 -2.93
CA THR A 91 7.38 -2.20 -3.52
C THR A 91 5.91 -2.54 -3.38
N THR A 92 5.14 -1.56 -2.95
CA THR A 92 3.69 -1.59 -2.84
C THR A 92 3.14 -0.52 -3.75
N LYS A 93 2.38 -0.93 -4.78
CA LYS A 93 1.68 0.00 -5.69
C LYS A 93 0.20 -0.08 -5.41
N CYS A 94 -0.42 1.05 -5.11
CA CYS A 94 -1.83 1.16 -4.79
C CYS A 94 -2.54 2.09 -5.76
N ALA A 95 -3.72 1.66 -6.23
CA ALA A 95 -4.67 2.54 -6.89
C ALA A 95 -5.62 3.13 -5.85
N LEU A 96 -5.84 4.43 -5.96
CA LEU A 96 -6.56 5.28 -5.03
C LEU A 96 -7.60 6.09 -5.80
N TYR A 97 -8.61 6.57 -5.09
CA TYR A 97 -9.55 7.56 -5.60
C TYR A 97 -9.68 8.75 -4.66
N ALA A 98 -9.40 9.94 -5.18
CA ALA A 98 -9.60 11.23 -4.54
C ALA A 98 -10.96 11.80 -4.93
N GLY A 99 -11.98 11.37 -4.20
CA GLY A 99 -13.32 11.97 -4.25
C GLY A 99 -13.48 12.99 -3.14
N ARG A 100 -14.54 12.85 -2.33
CA ARG A 100 -14.68 13.61 -1.08
C ARG A 100 -13.64 13.21 -0.03
N ILE A 101 -13.25 11.94 -0.06
CA ILE A 101 -12.22 11.32 0.78
C ILE A 101 -11.30 10.49 -0.11
N ILE A 102 -10.14 10.11 0.43
CA ILE A 102 -9.22 9.18 -0.19
C ILE A 102 -9.68 7.75 0.06
N GLU A 103 -10.04 7.08 -1.02
CA GLU A 103 -10.43 5.67 -1.05
C GLU A 103 -9.26 4.81 -1.54
N LEU A 104 -8.82 3.85 -0.72
CA LEU A 104 -7.87 2.82 -1.12
C LEU A 104 -8.62 1.71 -1.85
N ARG A 105 -8.39 1.56 -3.16
CA ARG A 105 -9.13 0.58 -3.99
C ARG A 105 -8.42 -0.77 -4.05
N GLN A 106 -7.17 -0.76 -4.47
CA GLN A 106 -6.38 -1.98 -4.65
C GLN A 106 -4.91 -1.69 -4.39
N CYS A 107 -4.20 -2.66 -3.84
CA CYS A 107 -2.76 -2.63 -3.70
C CYS A 107 -2.16 -3.94 -4.22
N VAL A 108 -1.00 -3.84 -4.84
CA VAL A 108 -0.19 -4.98 -5.25
C VAL A 108 1.20 -4.83 -4.64
N ASN A 109 1.68 -5.94 -4.07
CA ASN A 109 3.01 -6.03 -3.49
C ASN A 109 3.90 -6.85 -4.42
N TYR A 110 5.10 -6.34 -4.69
CA TYR A 110 6.08 -7.02 -5.52
C TYR A 110 7.49 -6.62 -5.12
N GLN A 111 8.47 -7.42 -5.54
CA GLN A 111 9.88 -7.12 -5.33
C GLN A 111 10.45 -6.52 -6.61
N ALA A 112 10.86 -5.26 -6.52
CA ALA A 112 11.62 -4.55 -7.54
C ALA A 112 13.13 -4.63 -7.19
N PRO A 113 14.02 -4.25 -8.12
CA PRO A 113 15.42 -4.02 -7.77
C PRO A 113 15.56 -3.03 -6.60
N PRO A 114 16.53 -3.22 -5.69
CA PRO A 114 16.87 -2.26 -4.65
C PRO A 114 17.13 -0.87 -5.24
N LEU A 115 16.91 0.17 -4.43
CA LEU A 115 17.29 1.53 -4.83
C LEU A 115 18.81 1.63 -4.95
N SER A 116 19.26 2.29 -6.01
CA SER A 116 20.64 2.78 -6.07
C SER A 116 20.85 3.92 -5.06
N ASN A 117 22.09 4.12 -4.59
CA ASN A 117 22.42 5.23 -3.68
C ASN A 117 21.97 6.61 -4.20
N SER A 118 21.87 6.80 -5.53
CA SER A 118 21.33 8.02 -6.14
C SER A 118 19.81 8.13 -6.05
N GLN A 119 19.10 6.99 -6.08
CA GLN A 119 17.64 6.94 -5.88
C GLN A 119 17.29 7.06 -4.39
N GLU A 120 18.17 6.64 -3.48
CA GLU A 120 18.06 6.95 -2.05
C GLU A 120 18.07 8.46 -1.77
N LEU A 121 18.71 9.23 -2.64
CA LEU A 121 18.92 10.69 -2.52
C LEU A 121 18.13 11.52 -3.54
N SER A 122 17.25 10.92 -4.35
CA SER A 122 16.51 11.65 -5.38
C SER A 122 15.36 12.46 -4.77
N ILE A 123 15.72 13.61 -4.21
CA ILE A 123 14.84 14.64 -3.65
C ILE A 123 14.76 15.83 -4.62
N THR A 124 14.84 15.60 -5.94
CA THR A 124 14.74 16.68 -6.93
C THR A 124 13.33 16.68 -7.49
N PRO A 125 12.51 17.72 -7.23
CA PRO A 125 11.31 17.96 -8.03
C PRO A 125 11.75 18.06 -9.51
N PRO A 126 10.99 17.53 -10.48
CA PRO A 126 11.28 17.85 -11.87
C PRO A 126 11.26 19.37 -12.01
N ASN A 127 12.38 19.93 -12.48
CA ASN A 127 12.56 21.37 -12.63
C ASN A 127 11.47 21.93 -13.56
N GLU A 128 10.81 23.02 -13.14
CA GLU A 128 10.23 24.02 -14.05
C GLU A 128 11.27 25.11 -14.34
#